data_AF-A0A6I5CTE3-F1
#
_entry.id   AF-A0A6I5CTE3-F1
#
_cell.length_a   1.000
_cell.length_b   1.000
_cell.length_c   1.000
_cell.angle_alpha   90.00
_cell.angle_beta   90.00
_cell.angle_gamma   90.00
#
_symmetry.space_group_name_H-M   'P 1'
#
loop_
_entity.id
_entity.type
_entity.pdbx_description
1 polymer ?
#
loop_
_entity_poly.entity_id
_entity_poly.type
_entity_poly.pdbx_seq_one_letter_code
_entity_poly.pdbx_strand_id
1 'polypeptide(L)'
;TEHPWREDAWRLLALALYRSGRQADALSVLRRARALLRERLGVDPGPRLRRLEEDVLRQAAHLEGPGAGPGTGSRVDDVWHEAT
;
A
#
# COMPACT_ATOMS: atom_id res chain seq x y z
N THR A 1 5.53 -16.89 11.85
CA THR A 1 4.64 -16.53 12.98
C THR A 1 3.61 -15.52 12.49
N GLU A 2 2.33 -15.89 12.49
CA GLU A 2 1.25 -14.92 12.23
C GLU A 2 1.15 -13.96 13.41
N HIS A 3 1.36 -12.66 13.15
CA HIS A 3 1.17 -11.60 14.12
C HIS A 3 0.07 -10.66 13.62
N PRO A 4 -1.22 -11.06 13.77
CA PRO A 4 -2.36 -10.33 13.22
C PRO A 4 -2.50 -8.89 13.75
N TRP A 5 -1.81 -8.56 14.85
CA TRP A 5 -1.80 -7.22 15.47
C TRP A 5 -0.78 -6.24 14.85
N ARG A 6 0.07 -6.68 13.92
CA ARG A 6 1.03 -5.77 13.28
C ARG A 6 0.31 -4.91 12.26
N GLU A 7 -0.21 -3.76 12.68
CA GLU A 7 -0.83 -2.76 11.80
C GLU A 7 0.03 -2.42 10.58
N ASP A 8 1.36 -2.38 10.74
CA ASP A 8 2.28 -2.13 9.62
C ASP A 8 2.23 -3.22 8.55
N ALA A 9 1.95 -4.48 8.90
CA ALA A 9 1.78 -5.54 7.91
C ALA A 9 0.51 -5.32 7.07
N TRP A 10 -0.61 -4.97 7.72
CA TRP A 10 -1.85 -4.59 7.04
C TRP A 10 -1.65 -3.38 6.14
N ARG A 11 -0.93 -2.36 6.63
CA ARG A 11 -0.60 -1.14 5.89
C ARG A 11 0.22 -1.45 4.64
N LEU A 12 1.27 -2.26 4.75
CA LEU A 12 2.12 -2.62 3.62
C LEU A 12 1.36 -3.46 2.57
N LEU A 13 0.54 -4.42 3.01
CA LEU A 13 -0.29 -5.21 2.11
C LEU A 13 -1.29 -4.33 1.35
N ALA A 14 -2.02 -3.46 2.05
CA ALA A 14 -2.97 -2.55 1.41
C ALA A 14 -2.28 -1.59 0.43
N LEU A 15 -1.12 -1.05 0.78
CA LEU A 15 -0.34 -0.20 -0.11
C LEU A 15 0.13 -0.95 -1.38
N ALA A 16 0.58 -2.20 -1.24
CA ALA A 16 0.99 -3.02 -2.38
C ALA A 16 -0.20 -3.35 -3.31
N LEU A 17 -1.37 -3.66 -2.74
CA LEU A 17 -2.60 -3.85 -3.50
C LEU A 17 -3.00 -2.59 -4.25
N TYR A 18 -2.97 -1.43 -3.59
CA TYR A 18 -3.27 -0.15 -4.23
C TYR A 18 -2.33 0.12 -5.41
N ARG A 19 -1.02 0.01 -5.22
CA ARG A 19 0.00 0.23 -6.26
C ARG A 19 -0.06 -0.76 -7.43
N SER A 20 -0.74 -1.89 -7.26
CA SER A 20 -0.98 -2.85 -8.34
C SER A 20 -2.32 -2.63 -9.05
N GLY A 21 -2.95 -1.46 -8.85
CA GLY A 21 -4.25 -1.12 -9.44
C GLY A 21 -5.44 -1.76 -8.73
N ARG A 22 -5.23 -2.44 -7.59
CA ARG A 22 -6.26 -3.19 -6.87
C ARG A 22 -6.81 -2.40 -5.68
N GLN A 23 -7.33 -1.19 -5.95
CA GLN A 23 -7.84 -0.28 -4.92
C GLN A 23 -8.95 -0.91 -4.05
N ALA A 24 -9.89 -1.65 -4.67
CA ALA A 24 -10.97 -2.31 -3.94
C ALA A 24 -10.45 -3.36 -2.94
N ASP A 25 -9.40 -4.10 -3.32
CA ASP A 25 -8.76 -5.08 -2.44
C ASP A 25 -8.01 -4.40 -1.30
N ALA A 26 -7.30 -3.29 -1.59
CA ALA A 26 -6.63 -2.49 -0.57
C ALA A 26 -7.63 -2.01 0.51
N LEU A 27 -8.78 -1.47 0.10
CA LEU A 27 -9.83 -1.04 1.02
C LEU A 27 -10.44 -2.21 1.80
N SER A 28 -10.59 -3.37 1.16
CA SER A 28 -11.12 -4.58 1.83
C SER A 28 -10.19 -5.07 2.94
N VAL A 29 -8.87 -5.06 2.69
CA VAL A 29 -7.85 -5.38 3.68
C VAL A 29 -7.89 -4.40 4.86
N LEU A 30 -8.01 -3.10 4.61
CA LEU A 30 -8.07 -2.08 5.66
C LEU A 30 -9.34 -2.19 6.52
N ARG A 31 -10.50 -2.45 5.91
CA ARG A 31 -11.75 -2.71 6.62
C ARG A 31 -11.66 -3.94 7.51
N ARG A 32 -11.06 -5.02 7.00
CA ARG A 32 -10.84 -6.26 7.78
C ARG A 32 -9.92 -6.02 8.98
N ALA A 33 -8.83 -5.27 8.78
CA ALA A 33 -7.92 -4.91 9.87
C ALA A 33 -8.64 -4.11 10.97
N ARG A 34 -9.45 -3.11 10.61
CA ARG A 34 -10.27 -2.34 11.55
C ARG A 34 -11.23 -3.25 12.34
N ALA A 35 -11.95 -4.16 11.66
CA ALA A 35 -12.87 -5.08 12.30
C ALA A 35 -12.15 -5.96 13.34
N LEU A 36 -11.02 -6.57 12.95
CA LEU A 36 -10.24 -7.42 13.85
C LEU A 36 -9.69 -6.67 15.08
N LEU A 37 -9.18 -5.46 14.90
CA LEU A 37 -8.67 -4.63 16.00
C LEU A 37 -9.79 -4.29 17.00
N ARG A 38 -10.96 -3.90 16.50
CA ARG A 38 -12.12 -3.60 17.34
C ARG A 38 -12.65 -4.84 18.06
N GLU A 39 -12.85 -5.92 17.31
CA GLU A 39 -13.46 -7.15 17.84
C GLU A 39 -12.57 -7.87 18.84
N ARG A 40 -11.24 -7.83 18.64
CA ARG A 40 -10.32 -8.65 19.43
C ARG A 40 -9.54 -7.88 20.48
N LEU A 41 -9.29 -6.59 20.25
CA LEU A 41 -8.51 -5.76 21.18
C LEU A 41 -9.35 -4.61 21.76
N GLY A 42 -10.56 -4.34 21.24
CA GLY A 42 -11.37 -3.21 21.68
C GLY A 42 -10.78 -1.84 21.32
N VAL A 43 -9.83 -1.80 20.39
CA VAL A 43 -9.13 -0.57 19.99
C VAL A 43 -9.48 -0.17 18.56
N ASP A 44 -9.40 1.14 18.31
CA ASP A 44 -9.44 1.68 16.96
C ASP A 44 -8.09 1.53 16.25
N PRO A 45 -8.08 1.46 14.91
CA PRO A 45 -6.84 1.43 14.14
C PRO A 45 -6.00 2.69 14.35
N GLY A 46 -4.69 2.50 14.45
CA GLY A 46 -3.72 3.58 14.59
C GLY A 46 -3.75 4.60 13.44
N PRO A 47 -3.17 5.79 13.67
CA PRO A 47 -3.26 6.91 12.72
C PRO A 47 -2.64 6.61 11.36
N ARG A 48 -1.63 5.74 11.28
CA ARG A 48 -1.00 5.37 10.01
C ARG A 48 -1.94 4.55 9.12
N LEU A 49 -2.71 3.65 9.71
CA LEU A 49 -3.65 2.80 8.97
C LEU A 49 -4.89 3.61 8.53
N ARG A 50 -5.37 4.51 9.40
CA ARG A 50 -6.45 5.46 9.07
C ARG A 50 -6.07 6.40 7.92
N ARG A 51 -4.88 7.01 8.00
CA ARG A 51 -4.36 7.89 6.93
C ARG A 51 -4.22 7.15 5.61
N LEU A 52 -3.74 5.90 5.61
CA LEU A 52 -3.65 5.12 4.38
C LEU A 52 -5.04 4.86 3.77
N GLU A 53 -6.06 4.51 4.56
CA GLU A 53 -7.43 4.33 4.03
C GLU A 53 -7.95 5.61 3.38
N GLU A 54 -7.76 6.74 4.06
CA GLU A 54 -8.08 8.06 3.55
C GLU A 54 -7.36 8.43 2.26
N ASP A 55 -6.05 8.17 2.19
CA ASP A 55 -5.23 8.44 1.01
C ASP A 55 -5.66 7.55 -0.17
N VAL A 56 -5.98 6.28 0.09
CA VAL A 56 -6.47 5.33 -0.92
C VAL A 56 -7.83 5.74 -1.46
N LEU A 57 -8.74 6.23 -0.61
CA LEU A 57 -10.05 6.76 -1.05
C LEU A 57 -9.90 8.01 -1.90
N ARG A 58 -8.90 8.85 -1.61
CA ARG A 58 -8.61 10.10 -2.34
C ARG A 58 -7.68 9.90 -3.54
N GLN A 59 -7.19 8.68 -3.77
CA GLN A 59 -6.17 8.37 -4.78
C GLN A 59 -4.97 9.33 -4.68
N ALA A 60 -4.48 9.54 -3.46
CA ALA A 60 -3.49 10.56 -3.18
C ALA A 60 -2.18 10.27 -3.93
N ALA A 61 -1.65 11.27 -4.64
CA ALA A 61 -0.50 11.12 -5.53
C ALA A 61 0.77 10.57 -4.85
N HIS A 62 0.95 10.81 -3.55
CA HIS A 62 2.11 10.29 -2.80
C HIS A 62 2.06 8.76 -2.62
N LEU A 63 0.92 8.11 -2.86
CA LEU A 63 0.81 6.66 -2.79
C LEU A 63 1.48 5.96 -3.98
N GLU A 64 1.54 6.59 -5.14
CA GLU A 64 2.08 5.99 -6.38
C GLU A 64 3.62 5.77 -6.32
N GLY A 65 4.29 6.38 -5.35
CA GLY A 65 5.74 6.27 -5.16
C GLY A 65 6.55 7.00 -6.23
N PRO A 66 7.88 7.13 -6.04
CA PRO A 66 8.75 7.92 -6.94
C PRO A 66 8.92 7.33 -8.35
N GLY A 67 8.32 6.17 -8.66
CA GLY A 67 8.47 5.46 -9.94
C GLY A 67 7.24 5.47 -10.85
N ALA A 68 6.13 6.09 -10.44
CA ALA A 68 4.91 6.15 -11.24
C ALA A 68 4.89 7.30 -12.27
N GLY A 69 6.06 7.86 -12.58
CA GLY A 69 6.24 8.64 -13.80
C GLY A 69 6.40 7.70 -15.00
N PRO A 70 5.86 8.03 -16.20
CA PRO A 70 6.13 7.28 -17.41
C PRO A 70 7.62 7.43 -17.77
N GLY A 71 8.50 6.55 -17.31
CA GLY A 71 9.93 6.70 -17.61
C GLY A 71 10.95 5.79 -16.92
N THR A 72 10.58 4.71 -16.23
CA THR A 72 11.59 3.82 -15.60
C THR A 72 12.13 2.73 -16.55
N GLY A 73 11.80 2.80 -17.86
CA GLY A 73 12.43 1.95 -18.89
C GLY A 73 13.84 2.43 -19.31
N SER A 74 14.09 3.74 -19.30
CA SER A 74 15.30 4.31 -19.93
C SER A 74 16.60 3.79 -19.34
N ARG A 75 16.70 3.65 -18.01
CA ARG A 75 17.98 3.26 -17.38
C ARG A 75 18.39 1.80 -17.63
N VAL A 76 17.46 0.92 -17.99
CA VAL A 76 17.80 -0.48 -18.29
C VAL A 76 18.17 -0.61 -19.76
N ASP A 77 17.48 0.12 -20.64
CA ASP A 77 17.79 0.14 -22.08
C ASP A 77 19.13 0.83 -22.37
N ASP A 78 19.47 1.90 -21.64
CA ASP A 78 20.75 2.62 -21.78
C ASP A 78 21.97 1.71 -21.45
N VAL A 79 21.82 0.78 -20.50
CA VAL A 79 22.88 -0.14 -20.07
C VAL A 79 23.17 -1.21 -21.13
N TRP A 80 22.20 -1.58 -21.97
CA TRP A 80 22.40 -2.57 -23.03
C TRP A 80 22.99 -1.99 -24.31
N HIS A 81 22.82 -0.68 -24.56
CA HIS A 81 23.37 -0.01 -25.74
C HIS A 81 24.84 0.38 -25.63
N GLU A 82 25.39 0.54 -24.41
CA GLU A 82 26.81 0.90 -24.21
C GLU A 82 27.78 -0.30 -24.33
N ALA A 83 27.24 -1.53 -24.41
CA ALA A 83 28.03 -2.76 -24.49
C ALA A 83 28.15 -3.36 -25.90
N THR A 84 27.70 -2.66 -26.96
CA THR A 84 27.80 -3.10 -28.37
C THR A 84 28.67 -2.13 -29.18
#